data_AF-A0A166EGD0-F1
#
_entry.id   AF-A0A166EGD0-F1
#
_cell.length_a   1.000
_cell.length_b   1.000
_cell.length_c   1.000
_cell.angle_alpha   90.00
_cell.angle_beta   90.00
_cell.angle_gamma   90.00
#
_symmetry.space_group_name_H-M   'P 1'
#
loop_
_entity.id
_entity.type
_entity.pdbx_description
1 polymer ?
#
loop_
_entity_poly.entity_id
_entity_poly.type
_entity_poly.pdbx_seq_one_letter_code
_entity_poly.pdbx_strand_id
1 'polypeptide(L)'
;MQAMYCASESMPDRNIISEVMAHIVAGIDTTTISLSYLLGDERRPDTVAKLHAELDAAMPDPLSIPNITVLQNLPYLSAFIIEGFRLHGVVRSLLERVVPSPTSKTVSPASPSTTWAMHSRPAPSSPPGLAS
;
A
#
# COMPACT_ATOMS: atom_id res chain seq x y z
N MET A 1 -26.75 13.00 -7.89
CA MET A 1 -27.13 11.58 -7.82
C MET A 1 -26.91 11.14 -6.38
N GLN A 2 -27.94 11.30 -5.54
CA GLN A 2 -27.85 11.16 -4.08
C GLN A 2 -28.61 9.88 -3.72
N ALA A 3 -27.90 8.82 -3.36
CA ALA A 3 -28.52 7.63 -2.81
C ALA A 3 -28.55 7.77 -1.28
N MET A 4 -29.64 8.32 -0.75
CA MET A 4 -30.04 8.05 0.63
C MET A 4 -30.53 6.62 0.67
N TYR A 5 -29.69 5.70 1.14
CA TYR A 5 -30.10 4.34 1.42
C TYR A 5 -30.88 4.34 2.75
N CYS A 6 -32.17 4.06 2.68
CA CYS A 6 -32.99 3.79 3.86
C CYS A 6 -32.55 2.43 4.40
N ALA A 7 -32.09 2.36 5.65
CA ALA A 7 -31.43 1.19 6.24
C ALA A 7 -32.29 -0.10 6.33
N SER A 8 -33.53 -0.09 5.82
CA SER A 8 -34.48 -1.21 5.87
C SER A 8 -34.83 -1.83 4.51
N GLU A 9 -34.25 -1.37 3.40
CA GLU A 9 -34.52 -1.93 2.07
C GLU A 9 -33.52 -3.04 1.72
N SER A 10 -33.99 -4.22 1.30
CA SER A 10 -33.10 -5.33 0.93
C SER A 10 -32.24 -4.93 -0.28
N MET A 11 -30.90 -4.98 -0.13
CA MET A 11 -29.99 -4.64 -1.22
C MET A 11 -30.20 -5.62 -2.38
N PRO A 12 -30.45 -5.14 -3.62
CA PRO A 12 -30.71 -6.02 -4.76
C PRO A 12 -29.45 -6.78 -5.16
N ASP A 13 -29.60 -8.02 -5.63
CA ASP A 13 -28.48 -8.92 -5.97
C ASP A 13 -27.42 -8.29 -6.89
N ARG A 14 -27.85 -7.45 -7.84
CA ARG A 14 -26.95 -6.72 -8.73
C ARG A 14 -25.95 -5.83 -7.99
N ASN A 15 -26.36 -5.21 -6.88
CA ASN A 15 -25.52 -4.34 -6.05
C ASN A 15 -24.57 -5.18 -5.19
N ILE A 16 -25.02 -6.34 -4.71
CA ILE A 16 -24.17 -7.30 -4.00
C ILE A 16 -23.07 -7.80 -4.93
N ILE A 17 -23.43 -8.19 -6.15
CA ILE A 17 -22.47 -8.65 -7.16
C ILE A 17 -21.49 -7.52 -7.51
N SER A 18 -21.96 -6.28 -7.71
CA SER A 18 -21.05 -5.17 -8.03
C SER A 18 -20.05 -4.89 -6.90
N GLU A 19 -20.49 -4.96 -5.65
CA GLU A 19 -19.63 -4.73 -4.47
C GLU A 19 -18.59 -5.85 -4.32
N VAL A 20 -19.01 -7.11 -4.45
CA VAL A 20 -18.11 -8.27 -4.40
C VAL A 20 -17.07 -8.19 -5.51
N MET A 21 -17.48 -7.84 -6.73
CA MET A 21 -16.56 -7.67 -7.85
C MET A 21 -15.58 -6.52 -7.60
N ALA A 22 -16.03 -5.40 -7.02
CA ALA A 22 -15.15 -4.29 -6.66
C ALA A 22 -14.08 -4.71 -5.65
N HIS A 23 -14.45 -5.48 -4.62
CA HIS A 23 -13.51 -6.02 -3.65
C HIS A 23 -12.50 -7.01 -4.26
N ILE A 24 -12.97 -7.90 -5.14
CA ILE A 24 -12.11 -8.86 -5.83
C ILE A 24 -11.08 -8.13 -6.70
N VAL A 25 -11.52 -7.18 -7.52
CA VAL A 25 -10.61 -6.42 -8.39
C VAL A 25 -9.62 -5.60 -7.57
N ALA A 26 -10.09 -4.92 -6.52
CA ALA A 26 -9.22 -4.16 -5.63
C ALA A 26 -8.16 -5.04 -4.94
N GLY A 27 -8.54 -6.24 -4.49
CA GLY A 27 -7.64 -7.18 -3.83
C GLY A 27 -6.63 -7.84 -4.77
N ILE A 28 -7.08 -8.27 -5.96
CA ILE A 28 -6.22 -8.96 -6.93
C ILE A 28 -5.13 -8.04 -7.46
N ASP A 29 -5.49 -6.83 -7.92
CA ASP A 29 -4.52 -5.93 -8.55
C ASP A 29 -3.46 -5.48 -7.55
N THR A 30 -3.88 -5.10 -6.33
CA THR A 30 -2.94 -4.64 -5.29
C THR A 30 -2.02 -5.74 -4.80
N THR A 31 -2.53 -6.96 -4.60
CA THR A 31 -1.72 -8.11 -4.14
C THR A 31 -0.77 -8.59 -5.22
N THR A 32 -1.23 -8.66 -6.48
CA THR A 32 -0.39 -9.10 -7.61
C THR A 32 0.76 -8.14 -7.84
N ILE A 33 0.49 -6.83 -7.82
CA ILE A 33 1.51 -5.80 -7.96
C ILE A 33 2.52 -5.88 -6.82
N SER A 34 2.03 -5.97 -5.58
CA SER A 34 2.87 -6.09 -4.38
C SER A 34 3.84 -7.27 -4.48
N LEU A 35 3.31 -8.46 -4.78
CA LEU A 35 4.11 -9.67 -4.90
C LEU A 35 5.11 -9.59 -6.05
N SER A 36 4.70 -9.05 -7.21
CA SER A 36 5.58 -8.91 -8.37
C SER A 36 6.79 -8.02 -8.08
N TYR A 37 6.60 -6.95 -7.30
CA TYR A 37 7.71 -6.08 -6.90
C TYR A 37 8.62 -6.71 -5.84
N LEU A 38 8.03 -7.37 -4.84
CA LEU A 38 8.81 -8.06 -3.80
C LEU A 38 9.66 -9.18 -4.40
N LEU A 39 9.10 -9.99 -5.30
CA LEU A 39 9.85 -11.03 -6.04
C LEU A 39 10.79 -10.42 -7.09
N GLY A 40 10.47 -9.24 -7.63
CA GLY A 40 11.34 -8.52 -8.56
C GLY A 40 12.66 -8.04 -7.94
N ASP A 41 12.72 -7.89 -6.61
CA ASP A 41 13.95 -7.50 -5.89
C ASP A 41 14.96 -8.66 -5.75
N GLU A 42 14.66 -9.84 -6.33
CA GLU A 42 15.63 -10.93 -6.55
C GLU A 42 16.89 -10.49 -7.32
N ARG A 43 16.82 -9.34 -8.00
CA ARG A 43 17.98 -8.70 -8.64
C ARG A 43 19.03 -8.19 -7.64
N ARG A 44 18.72 -8.15 -6.34
CA ARG A 44 19.65 -7.78 -5.25
C ARG A 44 20.00 -9.03 -4.42
N PRO A 45 21.01 -9.80 -4.84
CA PRO A 45 21.36 -11.07 -4.19
C PRO A 45 21.74 -10.88 -2.72
N ASP A 46 22.30 -9.73 -2.34
CA ASP A 46 22.68 -9.43 -0.95
C ASP A 46 21.48 -9.34 0.00
N THR A 47 20.36 -8.79 -0.47
CA THR A 47 19.12 -8.66 0.31
C THR A 47 18.44 -10.02 0.43
N VAL A 48 18.36 -10.75 -0.68
CA VAL A 48 17.76 -12.10 -0.72
C VAL A 48 18.54 -13.07 0.15
N ALA A 49 19.88 -13.06 0.11
CA ALA A 49 20.70 -13.95 0.93
C ALA A 49 20.44 -13.75 2.43
N LYS A 50 20.28 -12.50 2.89
CA LYS A 50 19.95 -12.20 4.29
C LYS A 50 18.54 -12.65 4.67
N LEU A 51 17.58 -12.48 3.75
CA LEU A 51 16.19 -12.91 3.94
C LEU A 51 16.10 -14.44 4.05
N HIS A 52 16.77 -15.15 3.13
CA HIS A 52 16.84 -16.61 3.15
C HIS A 52 17.52 -17.11 4.43
N ALA A 53 18.62 -16.50 4.86
CA ALA A 53 19.29 -16.89 6.11
C ALA A 53 18.39 -16.74 7.34
N GLU A 54 17.58 -15.67 7.42
CA GLU A 54 16.61 -15.50 8.51
C GLU A 54 15.46 -16.52 8.42
N LEU A 55 14.95 -16.79 7.21
CA LEU A 55 13.89 -17.78 6.98
C LEU A 55 14.34 -19.21 7.28
N ASP A 56 15.55 -19.60 6.84
CA ASP A 56 16.12 -20.92 7.09
C ASP A 56 16.34 -21.15 8.59
N ALA A 57 16.70 -20.10 9.34
CA ALA A 57 16.82 -20.17 10.80
C ALA A 57 15.45 -20.30 11.49
N ALA A 58 14.41 -19.65 10.97
CA ALA A 58 13.06 -19.67 11.52
C ALA A 58 12.25 -20.91 11.10
N MET A 59 12.60 -21.54 9.98
CA MET A 59 11.92 -22.69 9.40
C MET A 59 12.95 -23.76 9.00
N PRO A 60 13.41 -24.58 9.97
CA PRO A 60 14.41 -25.62 9.71
C PRO A 60 13.90 -26.76 8.82
N ASP A 61 12.57 -26.99 8.81
CA ASP A 61 11.90 -27.94 7.92
C ASP A 61 11.13 -27.17 6.84
N PRO A 62 11.52 -27.27 5.56
CA PRO A 62 10.86 -26.61 4.44
C PRO A 62 9.39 -27.00 4.24
N LEU A 63 8.98 -28.18 4.74
CA LEU A 63 7.62 -28.68 4.62
C LEU A 63 6.71 -28.24 5.76
N SER A 64 7.29 -27.70 6.84
CA SER A 64 6.55 -27.24 8.01
C SER A 64 6.47 -25.73 8.02
N ILE A 65 5.43 -25.18 7.37
CA ILE A 65 5.17 -23.74 7.36
C ILE A 65 4.84 -23.28 8.80
N PRO A 66 5.66 -22.39 9.41
CA PRO A 66 5.41 -21.90 10.75
C PRO A 66 4.17 -21.01 10.78
N ASN A 67 3.60 -20.85 11.98
CA ASN A 67 2.43 -20.00 12.16
C ASN A 67 2.71 -18.55 11.72
N ILE A 68 1.69 -17.87 11.17
CA ILE A 68 1.80 -16.49 10.69
C ILE A 68 2.38 -15.53 11.74
N THR A 69 2.07 -15.75 13.03
CA THR A 69 2.60 -14.93 14.13
C THR A 69 4.12 -15.07 14.27
N VAL A 70 4.69 -16.24 13.97
CA VAL A 70 6.14 -16.45 13.99
C VAL A 70 6.78 -15.69 12.83
N LEU A 71 6.22 -15.80 11.63
CA LEU A 71 6.69 -15.08 10.43
C LEU A 71 6.63 -13.56 10.62
N GLN A 72 5.57 -13.05 11.23
CA GLN A 72 5.41 -11.62 11.53
C GLN A 72 6.43 -11.08 12.54
N ASN A 73 6.98 -11.95 13.39
CA ASN A 73 7.99 -11.57 14.38
C ASN A 73 9.42 -11.60 13.81
N LEU A 74 9.61 -12.00 12.55
CA LEU A 74 10.92 -11.95 11.89
C LEU A 74 11.26 -10.51 11.50
N PRO A 75 12.31 -9.92 12.11
CA PRO A 75 12.59 -8.50 11.95
C PRO A 75 13.04 -8.15 10.54
N TYR A 76 13.84 -9.00 9.87
CA TYR A 76 14.32 -8.70 8.52
C TYR A 76 13.22 -8.89 7.47
N LEU A 77 12.43 -9.97 7.56
CA LEU A 77 11.25 -10.17 6.71
C LEU A 77 10.26 -9.00 6.82
N SER A 78 9.97 -8.54 8.03
CA SER A 78 9.07 -7.41 8.25
C SER A 78 9.62 -6.11 7.67
N ALA A 79 10.91 -5.83 7.93
CA ALA A 79 11.59 -4.66 7.37
C ALA A 79 11.64 -4.70 5.83
N PHE A 80 11.86 -5.88 5.24
CA PHE A 80 11.89 -6.08 3.79
C PHE A 80 10.53 -5.78 3.14
N ILE A 81 9.44 -6.28 3.72
CA ILE A 81 8.08 -6.01 3.21
C ILE A 81 7.76 -4.51 3.29
N ILE A 82 8.04 -3.88 4.44
CA ILE A 82 7.80 -2.45 4.65
C ILE A 82 8.62 -1.61 3.67
N GLU A 83 9.90 -1.94 3.48
CA GLU A 83 10.78 -1.24 2.54
C GLU A 83 10.37 -1.47 1.08
N GLY A 84 9.94 -2.67 0.74
CA GLY A 84 9.38 -2.99 -0.58
C GLY A 84 8.15 -2.13 -0.89
N PHE A 85 7.26 -1.94 0.07
CA PHE A 85 6.12 -1.02 -0.07
C PHE A 85 6.52 0.44 -0.13
N ARG A 86 7.58 0.85 0.59
CA ARG A 86 8.12 2.22 0.50
C ARG A 86 8.69 2.52 -0.88
N LEU A 87 9.39 1.57 -1.50
CA LEU A 87 10.07 1.74 -2.79
C LEU A 87 9.12 1.66 -3.98
N HIS A 88 8.16 0.73 -3.95
CA HIS A 88 7.34 0.43 -5.12
C HIS A 88 5.93 1.02 -5.05
N GLY A 89 5.42 1.30 -3.85
CA GLY A 89 4.04 1.72 -3.63
C GLY A 89 3.05 0.60 -4.01
N VAL A 90 2.19 0.22 -3.07
CA VAL A 90 1.15 -0.81 -3.31
C VAL A 90 0.14 -0.35 -4.38
N VAL A 91 0.04 0.96 -4.60
CA VAL A 91 -0.90 1.60 -5.51
C VAL A 91 -0.14 2.57 -6.42
N ARG A 92 -0.22 2.34 -7.73
CA ARG A 92 0.50 3.11 -8.76
C ARG A 92 0.01 4.56 -8.88
N SER A 93 -1.21 4.85 -8.46
CA SER A 93 -1.79 6.19 -8.33
C SER A 93 -2.98 6.15 -7.38
N LEU A 94 -3.07 7.10 -6.44
CA LEU A 94 -4.28 7.27 -5.64
C LEU A 94 -5.46 7.58 -6.58
N LEU A 95 -6.64 7.06 -6.25
CA LEU A 95 -7.87 7.43 -6.96
C LEU A 95 -8.09 8.94 -6.79
N GLU A 96 -8.45 9.62 -7.88
CA GLU A 96 -8.75 11.04 -7.84
C GLU A 96 -9.90 11.29 -6.86
N ARG A 97 -9.61 12.04 -5.81
CA ARG A 97 -10.62 12.44 -4.85
C ARG A 97 -11.51 13.49 -5.51
N VAL A 98 -12.64 13.08 -6.07
CA VAL A 98 -13.69 14.00 -6.49
C VAL A 98 -14.39 14.51 -5.23
N VAL A 99 -14.28 15.82 -4.98
CA VAL A 99 -15.09 16.49 -3.95
C VAL A 99 -16.47 16.69 -4.54
N PRO A 100 -17.56 16.14 -3.95
CA PRO A 100 -18.90 16.58 -4.29
C PRO A 100 -18.94 18.10 -4.11
N SER A 101 -19.23 18.83 -5.19
CA SER A 101 -19.01 20.27 -5.34
C SER A 101 -19.15 21.07 -4.04
N PRO A 102 -18.12 21.82 -3.60
CA PRO A 102 -18.37 22.88 -2.64
C PRO A 102 -19.24 23.93 -3.33
N THR A 103 -20.35 24.30 -2.72
CA THR A 103 -20.99 25.59 -2.97
C THR A 103 -20.06 26.71 -2.49
N SER A 104 -18.89 26.89 -3.10
CA SER A 104 -18.14 28.15 -3.10
C SER A 104 -16.92 28.06 -4.00
N LYS A 105 -16.76 29.08 -4.85
CA LYS A 105 -15.70 29.22 -5.84
C LYS A 105 -14.37 29.56 -5.17
N THR A 106 -13.38 28.68 -5.20
CA THR A 106 -11.96 29.09 -5.26
C THR A 106 -11.14 27.99 -5.92
N VAL A 107 -10.81 28.18 -7.20
CA VAL A 107 -9.83 27.36 -7.92
C VAL A 107 -8.44 27.75 -7.43
N SER A 108 -7.63 26.78 -7.01
CA SER A 108 -6.17 26.92 -6.89
C SER A 108 -5.53 25.85 -7.78
N PRO A 109 -4.45 26.18 -8.51
CA PRO A 109 -3.90 25.30 -9.55
C PRO A 109 -3.36 24.01 -8.94
N ALA A 110 -3.63 22.90 -9.62
CA ALA A 110 -3.30 21.54 -9.24
C ALA A 110 -1.86 21.40 -8.74
N SER A 111 -1.71 21.17 -7.43
CA SER A 111 -0.48 20.60 -6.89
C SER A 111 -0.49 19.10 -7.20
N PRO A 112 0.55 18.54 -7.85
CA PRO A 112 0.56 17.13 -8.20
C PRO A 112 0.52 16.30 -6.92
N SER A 113 -0.62 15.64 -6.70
CA SER A 113 -0.90 14.78 -5.55
C SER A 113 -0.33 13.39 -5.79
N THR A 114 0.90 13.31 -6.30
CA THR A 114 1.53 12.02 -6.56
C THR A 114 2.22 11.58 -5.28
N THR A 115 1.80 10.45 -4.73
CA THR A 115 2.38 9.79 -3.54
C THR A 115 3.90 9.66 -3.65
N TRP A 116 4.41 9.47 -4.88
CA TRP A 116 5.84 9.46 -5.20
C TRP A 116 6.57 10.76 -4.80
N ALA A 117 5.93 11.91 -4.97
CA ALA A 117 6.53 13.19 -4.63
C ALA A 117 6.58 13.45 -3.11
N MET A 118 5.85 12.67 -2.29
CA MET A 118 5.86 12.79 -0.83
C MET A 118 6.98 11.95 -0.19
N HIS A 119 7.13 10.69 -0.58
CA HIS A 119 8.16 9.82 -0.01
C HIS A 119 9.58 10.06 -0.56
N SER A 120 9.70 10.83 -1.66
CA SER A 120 10.98 11.12 -2.33
C SER A 120 11.56 12.47 -1.91
N ARG A 121 10.95 13.16 -0.94
CA ARG A 121 11.49 14.42 -0.43
C ARG A 121 12.67 14.13 0.50
N PRO A 122 13.87 14.65 0.21
CA PRO A 122 14.93 14.65 1.21
C PRO A 122 14.51 15.52 2.41
N ALA A 123 14.90 15.08 3.62
CA ALA A 123 14.56 15.77 4.85
C ALA A 123 15.03 17.24 4.81
N PRO A 124 14.22 18.20 5.30
CA PRO A 124 14.63 19.60 5.34
C PRO A 124 15.87 19.75 6.25
N SER A 125 16.99 20.16 5.66
CA SER A 125 18.20 20.52 6.40
C SER A 125 17.94 21.78 7.22
N SER A 126 17.98 21.64 8.54
CA SER A 126 18.13 22.62 9.65
C SER A 126 17.46 24.01 9.56
N PRO A 127 16.92 24.54 10.67
CA PRO A 127 16.27 25.85 10.68
C PRO A 127 17.31 26.98 10.61
N PRO A 128 17.12 28.02 9.77
CA PRO A 128 17.90 29.25 9.89
C PRO A 128 17.41 30.04 11.11
N GLY A 129 18.38 30.46 11.93
CA GLY A 129 18.19 31.11 13.23
C GLY A 129 17.76 32.57 13.20
N LEU A 130 17.59 33.08 14.42
CA LEU A 130 17.33 34.47 14.84
C LEU A 130 18.00 35.56 13.98
N ALA A 131 17.21 36.58 13.62
CA ALA A 131 17.55 38.02 13.53
C ALA A 131 16.25 38.76 13.14
N SER A 132 15.79 39.86 13.74
CA SER A 132 16.19 40.73 14.86
C SER A 132 14.90 41.32 15.46
#